data_AF-A0A482Z393-F1
#
_entry.id   AF-A0A482Z393-F1
#
_cell.length_a   1.000
_cell.length_b   1.000
_cell.length_c   1.000
_cell.angle_alpha   90.00
_cell.angle_beta   90.00
_cell.angle_gamma   90.00
#
_symmetry.space_group_name_H-M   'P 1'
#
loop_
_entity.id
_entity.type
_entity.pdbx_description
1 polymer ?
#
loop_
_entity_poly.entity_id
_entity_poly.type
_entity_poly.pdbx_seq_one_letter_code
_entity_poly.pdbx_strand_id
1 'polypeptide(L)'
;MLKITHKFPIICLAIYLFLLIVLAIEPYDRAVWWAENIPVLIIVGILLLTYRRFKFSNFSYFLMTLFLCYHTVGGHFTFELVPFDWGNRLLSTLGLDFILPEGRNNFDRLGHFLVGVFAYPAVEISLRKQWVNNRLMAWLFG
;
A
#
# COMPACT_ATOMS: atom_id res chain seq x y z
N MET A 1 -18.71 -10.61 -11.75
CA MET A 1 -17.50 -10.24 -12.52
C MET A 1 -17.00 -8.90 -12.01
N LEU A 2 -15.72 -8.82 -11.63
CA LEU A 2 -15.09 -7.58 -11.16
C LEU A 2 -15.19 -6.50 -12.26
N LYS A 3 -15.67 -5.30 -11.91
CA LYS A 3 -15.79 -4.18 -12.85
C LYS A 3 -14.38 -3.68 -13.15
N ILE A 4 -13.95 -3.80 -14.41
CA ILE A 4 -12.68 -3.26 -14.90
C ILE A 4 -13.03 -2.03 -15.73
N THR A 5 -12.77 -0.84 -15.20
CA THR A 5 -12.94 0.41 -15.95
C THR A 5 -11.56 1.03 -16.14
N HIS A 6 -11.23 1.51 -17.34
CA HIS A 6 -9.91 2.12 -17.57
C HIS A 6 -9.76 3.45 -16.81
N LYS A 7 -10.86 4.11 -16.48
CA LYS A 7 -10.85 5.38 -15.74
C LYS A 7 -10.35 5.24 -14.31
N PHE A 8 -10.71 4.15 -13.61
CA PHE A 8 -10.41 4.02 -12.18
C PHE A 8 -8.90 3.85 -11.89
N PRO A 9 -8.15 2.96 -12.57
CA PRO A 9 -6.70 2.85 -12.37
C PRO A 9 -5.96 4.15 -12.72
N ILE A 10 -6.45 4.91 -13.71
CA ILE A 10 -5.87 6.21 -14.07
C ILE A 10 -6.09 7.23 -12.94
N ILE A 11 -7.29 7.26 -12.35
CA ILE A 11 -7.58 8.12 -11.19
C ILE A 11 -6.69 7.73 -10.01
N CYS A 12 -6.56 6.45 -9.70
CA CYS A 12 -5.66 5.93 -8.67
C CYS A 12 -4.21 6.39 -8.89
N LEU A 13 -3.70 6.24 -10.12
CA LEU A 13 -2.36 6.67 -10.48
C LEU A 13 -2.21 8.18 -10.33
N ALA A 14 -3.18 8.98 -10.78
CA ALA A 14 -3.14 10.43 -10.66
C ALA A 14 -3.11 10.89 -9.19
N ILE A 15 -3.92 10.26 -8.33
CA ILE A 15 -3.92 10.52 -6.88
C ILE A 15 -2.55 10.21 -6.28
N TYR A 16 -2.01 9.03 -6.58
CA TYR A 16 -0.70 8.63 -6.06
C TYR A 16 0.42 9.56 -6.54
N LEU A 17 0.46 9.90 -7.83
CA LEU A 17 1.48 10.79 -8.39
C LEU A 17 1.38 12.21 -7.82
N PHE A 18 0.15 12.71 -7.63
CA PHE A 18 -0.06 13.99 -6.97
C PHE A 18 0.50 13.98 -5.55
N LEU A 19 0.15 12.96 -4.76
CA LEU A 19 0.65 12.81 -3.38
C LEU A 19 2.17 12.66 -3.34
N LEU A 20 2.75 11.85 -4.23
CA LEU A 20 4.19 11.67 -4.36
C LEU A 20 4.91 13.00 -4.64
N ILE A 21 4.39 13.80 -5.58
CA ILE A 21 4.98 15.10 -5.93
C ILE A 21 4.90 16.06 -4.74
N VAL A 22 3.74 16.16 -4.10
CA VAL A 22 3.56 17.04 -2.94
C VAL A 22 4.49 16.64 -1.80
N LEU A 23 4.59 15.34 -1.50
CA LEU A 23 5.43 14.82 -0.43
C LEU A 23 6.92 14.68 -0.78
N ALA A 24 7.30 14.96 -2.03
CA ALA A 24 8.69 15.11 -2.43
C ALA A 24 9.24 16.52 -2.14
N ILE A 25 8.36 17.48 -1.82
CA ILE A 25 8.75 18.84 -1.43
C ILE A 25 9.18 18.78 0.04
N GLU A 26 10.43 19.15 0.29
CA GLU A 26 10.99 19.28 1.66
C GLU A 26 10.67 18.07 2.58
N PRO A 27 11.03 16.83 2.19
CA PRO A 27 10.88 15.69 3.10
C PRO A 27 11.82 15.86 4.30
N TYR A 28 11.47 15.24 5.42
CA TYR A 28 12.22 15.35 6.68
C TYR A 28 13.70 14.95 6.51
N ASP A 29 13.95 13.86 5.78
CA ASP A 29 15.29 13.47 5.33
C ASP A 29 15.24 13.01 3.86
N ARG A 30 16.05 13.64 3.01
CA ARG A 30 16.06 13.38 1.56
C ARG A 30 16.59 11.99 1.21
N ALA A 31 17.58 11.49 1.94
CA ALA A 31 18.18 10.18 1.69
C ALA A 31 17.23 9.07 2.11
N VAL A 32 16.61 9.20 3.29
CA VAL A 32 15.56 8.27 3.77
C VAL A 32 14.36 8.31 2.83
N TRP A 33 13.91 9.49 2.39
CA TRP A 33 12.80 9.60 1.45
C TRP A 33 13.02 8.78 0.17
N TRP A 34 14.22 8.82 -0.40
CA TRP A 34 14.55 8.00 -1.57
C TRP A 34 14.60 6.50 -1.22
N ALA A 35 15.24 6.13 -0.12
CA ALA A 35 15.33 4.74 0.31
C ALA A 35 13.94 4.10 0.48
N GLU A 36 13.01 4.84 1.08
CA GLU A 36 11.64 4.37 1.34
C GLU A 36 10.75 4.38 0.09
N ASN A 37 10.91 5.36 -0.81
CA ASN A 37 10.03 5.48 -1.99
C ASN A 37 10.51 4.68 -3.21
N ILE A 38 11.79 4.30 -3.31
CA ILE A 38 12.28 3.46 -4.43
C ILE A 38 11.50 2.15 -4.56
N PRO A 39 11.28 1.35 -3.49
CA PRO A 39 10.50 0.11 -3.57
C PRO A 39 9.06 0.34 -4.06
N VAL A 40 8.41 1.39 -3.56
CA VAL A 40 7.06 1.81 -3.92
C VAL A 40 6.98 2.20 -5.41
N LEU A 41 7.97 2.96 -5.89
CA LEU A 41 8.09 3.35 -7.30
C LEU A 41 8.34 2.14 -8.21
N ILE A 42 9.10 1.13 -7.78
CA ILE A 42 9.29 -0.12 -8.52
C ILE A 42 7.94 -0.82 -8.72
N ILE A 43 7.09 -0.90 -7.70
CA ILE A 43 5.75 -1.50 -7.82
C ILE A 43 4.92 -0.74 -8.86
N VAL A 44 4.92 0.59 -8.83
CA VAL A 44 4.21 1.41 -9.83
C VAL A 44 4.76 1.18 -11.24
N GLY A 45 6.09 1.13 -11.39
CA GLY A 45 6.74 0.79 -12.66
C GLY A 45 6.29 -0.56 -13.22
N ILE A 46 6.25 -1.60 -12.38
CA ILE A 46 5.76 -2.93 -12.76
C ILE A 46 4.29 -2.87 -13.20
N LEU A 47 3.44 -2.15 -12.48
CA LEU A 47 2.01 -2.01 -12.83
C LEU A 47 1.82 -1.31 -14.19
N LEU A 48 2.60 -0.24 -14.46
CA LEU A 48 2.57 0.47 -15.73
C LEU A 48 3.03 -0.42 -16.89
N LEU A 49 4.15 -1.12 -16.74
CA LEU A 49 4.73 -1.99 -17.76
C LEU A 49 3.83 -3.21 -18.07
N THR A 50 3.12 -3.72 -17.07
CA THR A 50 2.28 -4.91 -17.20
C THR A 50 0.83 -4.59 -17.55
N TYR A 51 0.38 -3.32 -17.48
CA TYR A 51 -1.01 -2.91 -17.67
C TYR A 51 -1.66 -3.42 -18.97
N ARG A 52 -0.90 -3.46 -20.07
CA ARG A 52 -1.41 -3.97 -21.36
C ARG A 52 -1.59 -5.48 -21.38
N ARG A 53 -0.81 -6.22 -20.58
CA ARG A 53 -0.81 -7.70 -20.52
C ARG A 53 -1.77 -8.25 -19.48
N PHE A 54 -1.92 -7.55 -18.35
CA PHE A 54 -2.83 -7.92 -17.28
C PHE A 54 -3.35 -6.67 -16.58
N LYS A 55 -4.67 -6.56 -16.49
CA LYS A 55 -5.35 -5.47 -15.79
C LYS A 55 -5.99 -6.03 -14.55
N PHE A 56 -5.53 -5.58 -13.39
CA PHE A 56 -6.13 -5.92 -12.11
C PHE A 56 -7.55 -5.33 -12.00
N SER A 57 -8.31 -5.82 -11.03
CA SER A 57 -9.61 -5.25 -10.70
C SER A 57 -9.48 -3.86 -10.10
N ASN A 58 -10.55 -3.06 -10.18
CA ASN A 58 -10.57 -1.75 -9.53
C ASN A 58 -10.29 -1.86 -8.01
N PHE A 59 -10.73 -2.93 -7.37
CA PHE A 59 -10.47 -3.13 -5.94
C PHE A 59 -8.99 -3.40 -5.65
N SER A 60 -8.31 -4.23 -6.45
CA SER A 60 -6.86 -4.38 -6.38
C SER A 60 -6.13 -3.06 -6.56
N TYR A 61 -6.50 -2.26 -7.57
CA TYR A 61 -5.89 -0.93 -7.75
C TYR A 61 -6.14 0.00 -6.56
N PHE A 62 -7.33 -0.04 -5.96
CA PHE A 62 -7.65 0.70 -4.75
C PHE A 62 -6.73 0.28 -3.58
N LEU A 63 -6.64 -1.03 -3.29
CA LEU A 63 -5.82 -1.56 -2.21
C LEU A 63 -4.34 -1.24 -2.39
N MET A 64 -3.80 -1.44 -3.59
CA MET A 64 -2.42 -1.07 -3.90
C MET A 64 -2.20 0.43 -3.71
N THR A 65 -3.08 1.27 -4.25
CA THR A 65 -2.95 2.74 -4.12
C THR A 65 -3.03 3.20 -2.66
N LEU A 66 -3.92 2.60 -1.86
CA LEU A 66 -4.03 2.87 -0.43
C LEU A 66 -2.68 2.64 0.27
N PHE A 67 -2.04 1.50 0.01
CA PHE A 67 -0.72 1.21 0.56
C PHE A 67 0.35 2.17 0.05
N LEU A 68 0.41 2.40 -1.28
CA LEU A 68 1.42 3.28 -1.88
C LEU A 68 1.34 4.69 -1.29
N CYS A 69 0.14 5.24 -1.14
CA CYS A 69 -0.09 6.55 -0.51
C CYS A 69 0.33 6.55 0.97
N TYR A 70 -0.07 5.53 1.73
CA TYR A 70 0.28 5.41 3.15
C TYR A 70 1.80 5.36 3.35
N HIS A 71 2.50 4.55 2.55
CA HIS A 71 3.94 4.38 2.63
C HIS A 71 4.70 5.65 2.24
N THR A 72 4.23 6.37 1.22
CA THR A 72 4.86 7.65 0.81
C THR A 72 4.67 8.74 1.87
N VAL A 73 3.58 8.73 2.64
CA VAL A 73 3.43 9.57 3.84
C VAL A 73 4.49 9.21 4.89
N GLY A 74 4.69 7.92 5.16
CA GLY A 74 5.78 7.44 6.03
C GLY A 74 7.16 7.93 5.59
N GLY A 75 7.48 7.80 4.30
CA GLY A 75 8.76 8.24 3.74
C GLY A 75 8.97 9.76 3.77
N HIS A 76 7.91 10.58 3.73
CA HIS A 76 8.02 12.04 3.84
C HIS A 76 8.50 12.49 5.23
N PHE A 77 7.85 11.97 6.28
CA PHE A 77 8.18 12.35 7.65
C PHE A 77 9.34 11.56 8.23
N THR A 78 9.72 10.43 7.61
CA THR A 78 10.27 9.24 8.28
C THR A 78 9.22 8.59 9.18
N PHE A 79 9.11 7.26 9.13
CA PHE A 79 7.98 6.52 9.72
C PHE A 79 7.75 6.79 11.21
N GLU A 80 8.83 7.06 11.95
CA GLU A 80 8.77 7.34 13.39
C GLU A 80 8.22 8.73 13.74
N LEU A 81 8.30 9.69 12.82
CA LEU A 81 7.93 11.10 13.04
C LEU A 81 6.58 11.49 12.43
N VAL A 82 5.88 10.55 11.78
CA VAL A 82 4.54 10.84 11.25
C VAL A 82 3.62 11.26 12.41
N PRO A 83 2.92 12.41 12.33
CA PRO A 83 2.03 12.88 13.38
C PRO A 83 0.78 11.99 13.49
N PHE A 84 0.91 10.88 14.21
CA PHE A 84 -0.07 9.78 14.24
C PHE A 84 -0.72 9.59 15.62
N ASP A 85 -0.69 10.60 16.48
CA ASP A 85 -1.25 10.51 17.85
C ASP A 85 -2.74 10.16 17.86
N TRP A 86 -3.50 10.64 16.89
CA TRP A 86 -4.91 10.29 16.75
C TRP A 86 -5.09 8.78 16.50
N GLY A 87 -4.21 8.19 15.70
CA GLY A 87 -4.21 6.77 15.38
C GLY A 87 -3.72 5.95 16.55
N ASN A 88 -2.66 6.40 17.24
CA ASN A 88 -2.19 5.77 18.47
C ASN A 88 -3.28 5.74 19.55
N ARG A 89 -4.05 6.82 19.74
CA ARG A 89 -5.21 6.86 20.65
C ARG A 89 -6.33 5.91 20.25
N LEU A 90 -6.59 5.74 18.95
CA LEU A 90 -7.59 4.78 18.47
C LEU A 90 -7.10 3.34 18.66
N LEU A 91 -5.81 3.08 18.44
CA LEU A 91 -5.22 1.76 18.58
C LEU A 91 -5.14 1.33 20.05
N SER A 92 -4.90 2.25 20.99
CA SER A 92 -4.86 1.94 22.42
C SER A 92 -6.22 1.46 22.95
N THR A 93 -7.35 1.86 22.35
CA THR A 93 -8.67 1.36 22.77
C THR A 93 -8.87 -0.14 22.50
N LEU A 94 -7.99 -0.76 21.71
CA LEU A 94 -8.04 -2.21 21.43
C LEU A 94 -7.46 -3.05 22.58
N GLY A 95 -6.72 -2.45 23.53
CA GLY A 95 -6.10 -3.17 24.66
C GLY A 95 -5.04 -4.20 24.22
N LEU A 96 -4.39 -3.96 23.08
CA LEU A 96 -3.41 -4.89 22.48
C LEU A 96 -1.97 -4.46 22.76
N ASP A 97 -1.63 -4.13 24.00
CA ASP A 97 -0.33 -3.53 24.37
C ASP A 97 0.89 -4.37 23.99
N PHE A 98 0.73 -5.69 23.89
CA PHE A 98 1.78 -6.60 23.42
C PHE A 98 2.18 -6.36 21.96
N ILE A 99 1.23 -5.92 21.12
CA ILE A 99 1.44 -5.66 19.68
C ILE A 99 1.52 -4.15 19.40
N LEU A 100 0.75 -3.35 20.13
CA LEU A 100 0.55 -1.91 19.98
C LEU A 100 0.86 -1.19 21.30
N PRO A 101 2.11 -1.23 21.81
CA PRO A 101 2.47 -0.62 23.08
C PRO A 101 2.20 0.88 23.10
N GLU A 102 1.63 1.34 24.22
CA GLU A 102 1.38 2.75 24.49
C GLU A 102 2.67 3.58 24.51
N GLY A 103 2.54 4.87 24.20
CA GLY A 103 3.66 5.82 24.19
C GLY A 103 4.63 5.68 23.01
N ARG A 104 4.40 4.76 22.06
CA ARG A 104 5.16 4.65 20.82
C ARG A 104 4.32 5.04 19.61
N ASN A 105 4.99 5.56 18.58
CA ASN A 105 4.36 5.77 17.29
C ASN A 105 4.16 4.40 16.58
N ASN A 106 2.90 4.02 16.37
CA ASN A 106 2.53 2.75 15.73
C ASN A 106 2.33 2.87 14.20
N PHE A 107 2.69 4.01 13.60
CA PHE A 107 2.53 4.23 12.16
C PHE A 107 3.27 3.15 11.33
N ASP A 108 4.53 2.86 11.67
CA ASP A 108 5.31 1.82 10.98
C ASP A 108 4.68 0.42 11.08
N ARG A 109 4.19 0.05 12.27
CA ARG A 109 3.50 -1.23 12.49
C ARG A 109 2.24 -1.37 11.66
N LEU A 110 1.46 -0.29 11.57
CA LEU A 110 0.27 -0.26 10.71
C LEU A 110 0.68 -0.34 9.23
N GLY A 111 1.78 0.30 8.83
CA GLY A 111 2.36 0.15 7.49
C GLY A 111 2.71 -1.29 7.16
N HIS A 112 3.41 -1.99 8.05
CA HIS A 112 3.71 -3.41 7.89
C HIS A 112 2.47 -4.29 7.81
N PHE A 113 1.43 -4.01 8.61
CA PHE A 113 0.14 -4.68 8.48
C PHE A 113 -0.51 -4.43 7.10
N LEU A 114 -0.45 -3.18 6.63
CA LEU A 114 -1.02 -2.79 5.34
C LEU A 114 -0.28 -3.41 4.14
N VAL A 115 0.95 -3.91 4.28
CA VAL A 115 1.58 -4.74 3.23
C VAL A 115 0.69 -5.94 2.87
N GLY A 116 -0.07 -6.47 3.83
CA GLY A 116 -1.02 -7.57 3.62
C GLY A 116 -2.10 -7.27 2.58
N VAL A 117 -2.37 -6.01 2.22
CA VAL A 117 -3.36 -5.71 1.17
C VAL A 117 -2.92 -6.21 -0.22
N PHE A 118 -1.62 -6.47 -0.43
CA PHE A 118 -1.11 -7.09 -1.66
C PHE A 118 -1.50 -8.56 -1.81
N ALA A 119 -2.02 -9.18 -0.75
CA ALA A 119 -2.56 -10.52 -0.82
C ALA A 119 -3.67 -10.65 -1.85
N TYR A 120 -4.60 -9.69 -1.85
CA TYR A 120 -5.73 -9.68 -2.78
C TYR A 120 -5.31 -9.65 -4.26
N PRO A 121 -4.46 -8.72 -4.73
CA PRO A 121 -3.97 -8.77 -6.12
C PRO A 121 -3.15 -10.04 -6.41
N ALA A 122 -2.40 -10.59 -5.45
CA ALA A 122 -1.68 -11.85 -5.62
C ALA A 122 -2.63 -13.03 -5.87
N VAL A 123 -3.72 -13.13 -5.10
CA VAL A 123 -4.82 -14.08 -5.33
C VAL A 123 -5.45 -13.84 -6.70
N GLU A 124 -5.77 -12.59 -7.02
CA GLU A 124 -6.44 -12.21 -8.26
C GLU A 124 -5.64 -12.67 -9.49
N ILE A 125 -4.34 -12.37 -9.54
CA ILE A 125 -3.50 -12.77 -10.68
C ILE A 125 -3.35 -14.29 -10.74
N SER A 126 -3.14 -14.95 -9.62
CA SER A 126 -2.95 -16.41 -9.54
C SER A 126 -4.17 -17.17 -10.05
N LEU A 127 -5.37 -16.75 -9.66
CA LEU A 127 -6.62 -17.36 -10.13
C LEU A 127 -6.91 -16.99 -11.59
N ARG A 128 -6.73 -15.74 -12.01
CA ARG A 128 -7.05 -15.32 -13.39
C ARG A 128 -6.06 -15.83 -14.42
N LYS A 129 -4.81 -16.13 -14.02
CA LYS A 129 -3.80 -16.78 -14.85
C LYS A 129 -3.79 -18.29 -14.73
N GLN A 130 -4.66 -18.87 -13.90
CA GLN A 130 -4.75 -20.31 -13.66
C GLN A 130 -3.42 -20.90 -13.18
N TRP A 131 -2.66 -20.15 -12.37
CA TRP A 131 -1.45 -20.64 -11.69
C TRP A 131 -1.80 -21.57 -10.53
N VAL A 132 -3.00 -21.42 -9.98
CA VAL A 132 -3.53 -22.26 -8.90
C VAL A 132 -4.94 -22.72 -9.29
N ASN A 133 -5.18 -24.02 -9.21
CA ASN A 133 -6.48 -24.63 -9.55
C ASN A 133 -7.48 -24.65 -8.38
N ASN A 134 -6.99 -24.52 -7.13
CA ASN A 134 -7.84 -24.54 -5.94
C ASN A 134 -7.99 -23.13 -5.35
N ARG A 135 -9.23 -22.62 -5.28
CA ARG A 135 -9.53 -21.29 -4.73
C ARG A 135 -9.16 -21.14 -3.26
N LEU A 136 -9.37 -22.18 -2.46
CA LEU A 136 -9.00 -22.15 -1.04
C LEU A 136 -7.48 -21.99 -0.89
N MET A 137 -6.70 -22.73 -1.68
CA MET A 137 -5.24 -22.60 -1.64
C MET A 137 -4.77 -21.24 -2.11
N ALA A 138 -5.43 -20.65 -3.12
CA ALA A 138 -5.12 -19.28 -3.52
C ALA A 138 -5.35 -18.30 -2.36
N TRP A 139 -6.47 -18.39 -1.64
CA TRP A 139 -6.77 -17.47 -0.52
C TRP A 139 -5.98 -17.73 0.77
N LEU A 140 -5.51 -18.97 1.01
CA LEU A 140 -4.72 -19.29 2.20
C LEU A 140 -3.27 -18.83 2.12
N PHE A 141 -2.70 -18.81 0.92
CA PHE A 141 -1.30 -18.49 0.66
C PHE A 141 -1.10 -17.19 -0.13
N GLY A 142 -2.20 -16.59 -0.57
CA GLY A 142 -2.23 -15.32 -1.25
C GLY A 142 -2.38 -14.21 -0.25
#